data_AF-A0A931XBN9-F1
#
_entry.id   AF-A0A931XBN9-F1
#
_cell.length_a   1.000
_cell.length_b   1.000
_cell.length_c   1.000
_cell.angle_alpha   90.00
_cell.angle_beta   90.00
_cell.angle_gamma   90.00
#
_symmetry.space_group_name_H-M   'P 1'
#
loop_
_entity.id
_entity.type
_entity.pdbx_description
1 polymer ?
#
loop_
_entity_poly.entity_id
_entity_poly.type
_entity_poly.pdbx_seq_one_letter_code
_entity_poly.pdbx_strand_id
1 'polypeptide(L)'
;MSIMRFQILLVFTLIINVVSFATLSIEGSYQGKNLYVQNPEDGDGFGFCATKVTVNGDVMPGGTSSSAFEIDFSLFNIEIGEPVFIVIEHNDGCKPKILNPEVLLPRSTFKVTQMLISPSGKLNWKTTNEQGKLPYIIEQYRWNKWVEVGEVQGKGKTGSGENAYEFQVIPHSGENIVRVAQIDHSGAKKCSQEVKFQSTSAPVEKNPVKVKDVINFTSNGKPVETKYEIYDAYGNIVKKGFGSSVNCENLIKGAYYLNFDNKTEKFFKG
;
A
#
# COMPACT_ATOMS: atom_id res chain seq x y z
N MET A 1 50.96 -14.87 -76.91
CA MET A 1 49.99 -13.75 -76.99
C MET A 1 48.72 -14.17 -76.26
N SER A 2 48.07 -13.23 -75.54
CA SER A 2 46.83 -13.35 -74.75
C SER A 2 47.02 -13.84 -73.29
N ILE A 3 47.26 -12.94 -72.34
CA ILE A 3 46.31 -12.08 -71.56
C ILE A 3 45.68 -12.85 -70.38
N MET A 4 46.28 -12.65 -69.20
CA MET A 4 45.76 -13.07 -67.90
C MET A 4 44.81 -11.98 -67.38
N ARG A 5 43.52 -12.30 -67.21
CA ARG A 5 42.52 -11.38 -66.65
C ARG A 5 42.54 -11.48 -65.13
N PHE A 6 42.94 -10.41 -64.45
CA PHE A 6 42.83 -10.27 -62.99
C PHE A 6 41.59 -9.41 -62.69
N GLN A 7 40.52 -10.03 -62.19
CA GLN A 7 39.34 -9.29 -61.71
C GLN A 7 39.58 -8.89 -60.25
N ILE A 8 39.67 -7.58 -60.01
CA ILE A 8 39.67 -7.00 -58.67
C ILE A 8 38.21 -6.87 -58.22
N LEU A 9 37.79 -7.72 -57.27
CA LEU A 9 36.50 -7.62 -56.61
C LEU A 9 36.62 -6.60 -55.47
N LEU A 10 36.08 -5.40 -55.66
CA LEU A 10 36.03 -4.36 -54.63
C LEU A 10 34.87 -4.68 -53.67
N VAL A 11 35.18 -5.18 -52.47
CA VAL A 11 34.19 -5.43 -51.41
C VAL A 11 33.98 -4.13 -50.63
N PHE A 12 32.82 -3.51 -50.80
CA PHE A 12 32.40 -2.33 -50.04
C PHE A 12 31.73 -2.79 -48.74
N THR A 13 32.47 -2.80 -47.64
CA THR A 13 31.90 -3.06 -46.31
C THR A 13 31.10 -1.85 -45.84
N LEU A 14 29.77 -1.98 -45.85
CA LEU A 14 28.84 -1.01 -45.28
C LEU A 14 28.96 -1.07 -43.75
N ILE A 15 29.57 -0.05 -43.13
CA ILE A 15 29.58 0.11 -41.68
C ILE A 15 28.18 0.57 -41.27
N ILE A 16 27.37 -0.35 -40.76
CA ILE A 16 26.09 -0.01 -40.12
C ILE A 16 26.43 0.53 -38.74
N ASN A 17 26.35 1.85 -38.57
CA ASN A 17 26.38 2.46 -37.25
C ASN A 17 25.07 2.09 -36.55
N VAL A 18 25.14 1.16 -35.61
CA VAL A 18 24.03 0.85 -34.71
C VAL A 18 23.97 1.97 -33.68
N VAL A 19 23.03 2.90 -33.84
CA VAL A 19 22.74 3.87 -32.79
C VAL A 19 22.04 3.10 -31.67
N SER A 20 22.70 2.96 -30.54
CA SER A 20 22.17 2.33 -29.35
C SER A 20 21.55 3.42 -28.46
N PHE A 21 20.29 3.20 -28.07
CA PHE A 21 19.53 4.10 -27.20
C PHE A 21 19.19 3.35 -25.92
N ALA A 22 19.50 3.98 -24.78
CA ALA A 22 19.09 3.51 -23.48
C ALA A 22 17.73 4.12 -23.08
N THR A 23 17.01 3.42 -22.22
CA THR A 23 15.69 3.85 -21.74
C THR A 23 15.65 3.92 -20.22
N LEU A 24 15.10 5.02 -19.71
CA LEU A 24 14.72 5.19 -18.31
C LEU A 24 13.20 5.23 -18.26
N SER A 25 12.57 4.34 -17.50
CA SER A 25 11.11 4.35 -17.31
C SER A 25 10.72 4.49 -15.84
N ILE A 26 9.55 5.07 -15.63
CA ILE A 26 8.90 5.16 -14.33
C ILE A 26 7.39 5.01 -14.50
N GLU A 27 6.76 4.30 -13.56
CA GLU A 27 5.31 4.15 -13.50
C GLU A 27 4.74 4.77 -12.22
N GLY A 28 3.48 5.16 -12.27
CA GLY A 28 2.74 5.62 -11.11
C GLY A 28 1.35 6.10 -11.49
N SER A 29 0.85 7.11 -10.80
CA SER A 29 -0.47 7.69 -11.05
C SER A 29 -0.40 9.22 -11.08
N TYR A 30 -1.18 9.86 -11.94
CA TYR A 30 -1.18 11.32 -12.01
C TYR A 30 -1.88 11.92 -10.77
N GLN A 31 -1.16 12.71 -9.98
CA GLN A 31 -1.67 13.32 -8.74
C GLN A 31 -1.93 14.84 -8.87
N GLY A 32 -2.08 15.35 -10.10
CA GLY A 32 -2.27 16.78 -10.36
C GLY A 32 -0.98 17.61 -10.28
N LYS A 33 0.19 16.96 -10.30
CA LYS A 33 1.51 17.60 -10.29
C LYS A 33 2.36 17.07 -11.44
N ASN A 34 3.16 17.96 -12.02
CA ASN A 34 4.08 17.64 -13.10
C ASN A 34 5.38 17.00 -12.60
N LEU A 35 6.05 16.28 -13.50
CA LEU A 35 7.32 15.61 -13.21
C LEU A 35 8.48 16.45 -13.74
N TYR A 36 9.50 16.67 -12.92
CA TYR A 36 10.71 17.40 -13.28
C TYR A 36 11.86 16.43 -13.54
N VAL A 37 12.56 16.65 -14.64
CA VAL A 37 13.69 15.83 -15.08
C VAL A 37 14.91 16.72 -15.25
N GLN A 38 15.99 16.36 -14.59
CA GLN A 38 17.32 16.89 -14.88
C GLN A 38 17.92 16.10 -16.06
N ASN A 39 18.41 16.82 -17.04
CA ASN A 39 18.90 16.27 -18.30
C ASN A 39 20.35 16.73 -18.52
N PRO A 40 21.34 15.85 -18.30
CA PRO A 40 22.74 16.23 -18.50
C PRO A 40 23.05 16.51 -19.97
N GLU A 41 24.16 17.20 -20.21
CA GLU A 41 24.73 17.30 -21.56
C GLU A 41 25.09 15.92 -22.09
N ASP A 42 25.07 15.78 -23.41
CA ASP A 42 25.48 14.55 -24.06
C ASP A 42 27.00 14.33 -23.93
N GLY A 43 27.44 13.06 -23.98
CA GLY A 43 28.86 12.69 -23.84
C GLY A 43 29.76 13.30 -24.90
N ASP A 44 29.21 13.60 -26.08
CA ASP A 44 29.90 14.24 -27.20
C ASP A 44 29.97 15.77 -27.07
N GLY A 45 29.38 16.35 -26.02
CA GLY A 45 29.39 17.80 -25.73
C GLY A 45 28.45 18.64 -26.60
N PHE A 46 27.61 18.01 -27.42
CA PHE A 46 26.62 18.68 -28.26
C PHE A 46 25.20 18.27 -27.88
N GLY A 47 24.40 19.23 -27.41
CA GLY A 47 23.00 18.98 -27.04
C GLY A 47 22.86 18.34 -25.66
N PHE A 48 21.76 17.61 -25.47
CA PHE A 48 21.40 17.03 -24.19
C PHE A 48 21.08 15.55 -24.31
N CYS A 49 21.20 14.84 -23.19
CA CYS A 49 21.15 13.39 -23.13
C CYS A 49 19.79 12.78 -23.53
N ALA A 50 18.69 13.32 -23.00
CA ALA A 50 17.35 12.84 -23.31
C ALA A 50 16.96 13.21 -24.75
N THR A 51 16.52 12.23 -25.52
CA THR A 51 16.17 12.39 -26.95
C THR A 51 14.67 12.41 -27.16
N LYS A 52 13.91 11.67 -26.35
CA LYS A 52 12.46 11.59 -26.45
C LYS A 52 11.84 11.19 -25.12
N VAL A 53 10.69 11.77 -24.83
CA VAL A 53 9.86 11.40 -23.68
C VAL A 53 8.50 10.97 -24.19
N THR A 54 8.00 9.85 -23.70
CA THR A 54 6.61 9.44 -23.90
C THR A 54 5.89 9.30 -22.55
N VAL A 55 4.61 9.62 -22.55
CA VAL A 55 3.69 9.38 -21.42
C VAL A 55 2.54 8.55 -21.96
N ASN A 56 2.37 7.34 -21.43
CA ASN A 56 1.39 6.37 -21.93
C ASN A 56 1.50 6.08 -23.43
N GLY A 57 2.70 6.24 -24.00
CA GLY A 57 3.00 6.06 -25.43
C GLY A 57 2.96 7.33 -26.27
N ASP A 58 2.30 8.39 -25.79
CA ASP A 58 2.22 9.68 -26.50
C ASP A 58 3.48 10.51 -26.30
N VAL A 59 3.97 11.13 -27.37
CA VAL A 59 5.20 11.93 -27.34
C VAL A 59 4.96 13.26 -26.64
N MET A 60 5.86 13.62 -25.72
CA MET A 60 5.81 14.88 -25.00
C MET A 60 6.00 16.08 -25.93
N PRO A 61 5.07 17.06 -25.95
CA PRO A 61 5.24 18.30 -26.69
C PRO A 61 6.41 19.14 -26.14
N GLY A 62 7.07 19.92 -26.99
CA GLY A 62 8.15 20.84 -26.58
C GLY A 62 9.57 20.24 -26.55
N GLY A 63 9.69 18.91 -26.63
CA GLY A 63 10.98 18.21 -26.72
C GLY A 63 11.80 18.23 -25.43
N THR A 64 13.05 17.79 -25.52
CA THR A 64 13.94 17.52 -24.38
C THR A 64 15.23 18.36 -24.40
N SER A 65 15.34 19.33 -25.31
CA SER A 65 16.56 20.09 -25.61
C SER A 65 16.89 21.17 -24.56
N SER A 66 16.93 20.80 -23.29
CA SER A 66 17.30 21.66 -22.16
C SER A 66 17.97 20.86 -21.05
N SER A 67 18.70 21.54 -20.16
CA SER A 67 19.41 20.94 -19.02
C SER A 67 18.47 20.41 -17.92
N ALA A 68 17.23 20.88 -17.94
CA ALA A 68 16.11 20.33 -17.18
C ALA A 68 14.82 20.66 -17.92
N PHE A 69 13.83 19.78 -17.80
CA PHE A 69 12.51 19.98 -18.38
C PHE A 69 11.41 19.43 -17.48
N GLU A 70 10.20 19.85 -17.77
CA GLU A 70 8.98 19.46 -17.08
C GLU A 70 8.14 18.59 -18.02
N ILE A 71 7.68 17.46 -17.50
CA ILE A 71 6.64 16.65 -18.14
C ILE A 71 5.31 17.18 -17.62
N ASP A 72 4.68 18.03 -18.43
CA ASP A 72 3.37 18.61 -18.14
C ASP A 72 2.25 17.61 -18.49
N PHE A 73 1.70 16.96 -17.48
CA PHE A 73 0.65 15.95 -17.67
C PHE A 73 -0.67 16.53 -18.20
N SER A 74 -0.89 17.85 -18.06
CA SER A 74 -2.09 18.49 -18.58
C SER A 74 -2.21 18.42 -20.11
N LEU A 75 -1.09 18.17 -20.80
CA LEU A 75 -1.02 18.04 -22.25
C LEU A 75 -1.45 16.67 -22.78
N PHE A 76 -1.65 15.66 -21.91
CA PHE A 76 -1.88 14.27 -22.31
C PHE A 76 -3.32 13.77 -22.06
N ASN A 77 -4.25 14.67 -21.70
CA ASN A 77 -5.65 14.33 -21.38
C ASN A 77 -5.76 13.20 -20.33
N ILE A 78 -4.92 13.25 -19.30
CA ILE A 78 -4.86 12.28 -18.20
C ILE A 78 -5.62 12.86 -17.00
N GLU A 79 -6.55 12.10 -16.43
CA GLU A 79 -7.28 12.51 -15.24
C GLU A 79 -6.50 12.21 -13.95
N ILE A 80 -6.77 12.97 -12.87
CA ILE A 80 -6.15 12.72 -11.57
C ILE A 80 -6.53 11.31 -11.09
N GLY A 81 -5.53 10.52 -10.71
CA GLY A 81 -5.66 9.14 -10.25
C GLY A 81 -5.42 8.10 -11.36
N GLU A 82 -5.37 8.51 -12.63
CA GLU A 82 -5.09 7.59 -13.74
C GLU A 82 -3.63 7.13 -13.75
N PRO A 83 -3.38 5.88 -14.19
CA PRO A 83 -2.02 5.37 -14.30
C PRO A 83 -1.22 6.13 -15.37
N VAL A 84 0.05 6.37 -15.07
CA VAL A 84 1.01 6.94 -15.99
C VAL A 84 2.22 6.04 -16.11
N PHE A 85 2.67 5.83 -17.35
CA PHE A 85 3.91 5.15 -17.69
C PHE A 85 4.76 6.11 -18.52
N ILE A 86 5.84 6.60 -17.93
CA ILE A 86 6.77 7.53 -18.57
C ILE A 86 7.98 6.76 -19.07
N VAL A 87 8.37 6.99 -20.32
CA VAL A 87 9.61 6.48 -20.90
C VAL A 87 10.44 7.66 -21.39
N ILE A 88 11.70 7.72 -20.95
CA ILE A 88 12.70 8.69 -21.38
C ILE A 88 13.76 7.92 -22.16
N GLU A 89 13.74 8.07 -23.48
CA GLU A 89 14.80 7.62 -24.37
C GLU A 89 15.98 8.61 -24.24
N HIS A 90 17.20 8.08 -24.13
CA HIS A 90 18.40 8.89 -24.00
C HIS A 90 19.61 8.26 -24.67
N ASN A 91 20.61 9.08 -24.95
CA ASN A 91 21.87 8.62 -25.55
C ASN A 91 22.67 7.74 -24.57
N ASP A 92 23.49 6.86 -25.13
CA ASP A 92 24.41 6.03 -24.36
C ASP A 92 25.54 6.87 -23.76
N GLY A 93 25.91 6.57 -22.51
CA GLY A 93 27.00 7.27 -21.81
C GLY A 93 26.58 8.45 -20.93
N CYS A 94 25.31 8.87 -21.00
CA CYS A 94 24.70 9.85 -20.10
C CYS A 94 23.37 9.28 -19.54
N LYS A 95 22.81 9.89 -18.48
CA LYS A 95 21.54 9.42 -17.90
C LYS A 95 20.73 10.57 -17.29
N PRO A 96 19.50 10.84 -17.76
CA PRO A 96 18.59 11.78 -17.13
C PRO A 96 18.21 11.33 -15.71
N LYS A 97 17.83 12.28 -14.86
CA LYS A 97 17.42 12.03 -13.48
C LYS A 97 16.06 12.65 -13.19
N ILE A 98 15.12 11.82 -12.76
CA ILE A 98 13.82 12.29 -12.25
C ILE A 98 14.05 12.91 -10.86
N LEU A 99 13.60 14.15 -10.69
CA LEU A 99 13.88 14.94 -9.48
C LEU A 99 12.83 14.78 -8.38
N ASN A 100 11.57 14.50 -8.75
CA ASN A 100 10.43 14.43 -7.84
C ASN A 100 9.54 13.20 -8.10
N PRO A 101 10.07 11.96 -8.09
CA PRO A 101 9.29 10.76 -8.42
C PRO A 101 8.08 10.53 -7.50
N GLU A 102 8.11 11.09 -6.28
CA GLU A 102 7.03 11.00 -5.30
C GLU A 102 5.71 11.65 -5.75
N VAL A 103 5.73 12.54 -6.75
CA VAL A 103 4.50 13.14 -7.29
C VAL A 103 3.62 12.14 -8.02
N LEU A 104 4.16 10.97 -8.37
CA LEU A 104 3.42 9.88 -9.01
C LEU A 104 2.83 8.89 -7.99
N LEU A 105 3.23 9.01 -6.72
CA LEU A 105 2.81 8.10 -5.66
C LEU A 105 1.42 8.49 -5.14
N PRO A 106 0.52 7.51 -4.94
CA PRO A 106 -0.85 7.79 -4.52
C PRO A 106 -0.90 8.47 -3.14
N ARG A 107 -1.94 9.29 -2.93
CA ARG A 107 -2.20 10.03 -1.69
C ARG A 107 -3.52 9.59 -1.06
N SER A 108 -3.60 9.69 0.27
CA SER A 108 -4.83 9.35 0.99
C SER A 108 -5.86 10.50 0.90
N THR A 109 -6.59 10.54 -0.21
CA THR A 109 -7.53 11.62 -0.51
C THR A 109 -9.00 11.24 -0.33
N PHE A 110 -9.28 9.98 0.03
CA PHE A 110 -10.63 9.44 0.15
C PHE A 110 -11.52 10.30 1.05
N LYS A 111 -12.80 10.34 0.70
CA LYS A 111 -13.88 10.88 1.54
C LYS A 111 -14.93 9.80 1.72
N VAL A 112 -15.25 9.47 2.97
CA VAL A 112 -16.31 8.51 3.27
C VAL A 112 -17.66 9.19 3.07
N THR A 113 -18.49 8.61 2.19
CA THR A 113 -19.86 9.07 1.95
C THR A 113 -20.87 8.28 2.77
N GLN A 114 -20.59 7.00 3.01
CA GLN A 114 -21.42 6.12 3.81
C GLN A 114 -20.56 5.07 4.51
N MET A 115 -20.89 4.73 5.75
CA MET A 115 -20.29 3.63 6.49
C MET A 115 -21.33 3.01 7.41
N LEU A 116 -21.59 1.72 7.23
CA LEU A 116 -22.61 0.97 7.94
C LEU A 116 -22.04 -0.38 8.37
N ILE A 117 -22.40 -0.85 9.55
CA ILE A 117 -21.97 -2.14 10.07
C ILE A 117 -23.15 -2.88 10.70
N SER A 118 -23.27 -4.17 10.41
CA SER A 118 -24.29 -5.03 11.03
C SER A 118 -23.88 -5.42 12.45
N PRO A 119 -24.83 -5.82 13.32
CA PRO A 119 -24.53 -6.43 14.63
C PRO A 119 -23.61 -7.66 14.56
N SER A 120 -23.59 -8.35 13.42
CA SER A 120 -22.70 -9.49 13.13
C SER A 120 -21.31 -9.10 12.61
N GLY A 121 -21.01 -7.80 12.46
CA GLY A 121 -19.69 -7.31 12.05
C GLY A 121 -19.48 -7.15 10.54
N LYS A 122 -20.53 -7.23 9.70
CA LYS A 122 -20.41 -6.96 8.27
C LYS A 122 -20.31 -5.45 8.04
N LEU A 123 -19.10 -4.95 7.86
CA LEU A 123 -18.79 -3.55 7.55
C LEU A 123 -18.97 -3.32 6.04
N ASN A 124 -19.72 -2.29 5.67
CA ASN A 124 -19.83 -1.81 4.30
C ASN A 124 -19.53 -0.31 4.32
N TRP A 125 -18.67 0.14 3.42
CA TRP A 125 -18.39 1.56 3.29
C TRP A 125 -18.27 1.98 1.85
N LYS A 126 -18.56 3.25 1.62
CA LYS A 126 -18.46 3.91 0.34
C LYS A 126 -17.61 5.15 0.46
N THR A 127 -16.87 5.41 -0.59
CA THR A 127 -15.96 6.57 -0.65
C THR A 127 -15.93 7.20 -2.02
N THR A 128 -15.42 8.43 -2.06
CA THR A 128 -15.12 9.18 -3.28
C THR A 128 -13.72 9.78 -3.20
N ASN A 129 -13.23 10.31 -4.31
CA ASN A 129 -11.96 11.04 -4.39
C ASN A 129 -10.75 10.19 -3.96
N GLU A 130 -10.65 8.94 -4.41
CA GLU A 130 -9.45 8.12 -4.21
C GLU A 130 -8.44 8.38 -5.32
N GLN A 131 -7.43 9.23 -5.08
CA GLN A 131 -6.41 9.59 -6.06
C GLN A 131 -5.33 8.49 -6.14
N GLY A 132 -5.69 7.40 -6.81
CA GLY A 132 -4.86 6.21 -6.94
C GLY A 132 -5.14 5.16 -5.85
N LYS A 133 -4.59 3.96 -6.07
CA LYS A 133 -4.89 2.78 -5.28
C LYS A 133 -4.08 2.77 -3.98
N LEU A 134 -4.77 2.77 -2.84
CA LEU A 134 -4.18 2.58 -1.52
C LEU A 134 -5.01 1.54 -0.73
N PRO A 135 -4.38 0.66 0.06
CA PRO A 135 -5.10 -0.27 0.90
C PRO A 135 -5.85 0.48 2.02
N TYR A 136 -7.11 0.14 2.22
CA TYR A 136 -7.83 0.48 3.45
C TYR A 136 -7.43 -0.49 4.54
N ILE A 137 -6.95 0.04 5.65
CA ILE A 137 -6.69 -0.67 6.90
C ILE A 137 -7.97 -0.59 7.74
N ILE A 138 -8.55 -1.74 8.07
CA ILE A 138 -9.72 -1.81 8.95
C ILE A 138 -9.20 -1.97 10.38
N GLU A 139 -9.63 -1.07 11.25
CA GLU A 139 -9.23 -1.07 12.65
C GLU A 139 -10.45 -1.22 13.55
N GLN A 140 -10.28 -2.02 14.61
CA GLN A 140 -11.25 -2.18 15.67
C GLN A 140 -10.64 -1.65 16.98
N TYR A 141 -11.38 -0.86 17.72
CA TYR A 141 -10.94 -0.39 19.02
C TYR A 141 -11.07 -1.53 20.05
N ARG A 142 -9.97 -1.93 20.67
CA ARG A 142 -9.91 -2.98 21.70
C ARG A 142 -8.91 -2.60 22.76
N TRP A 143 -9.25 -2.80 24.03
CA TRP A 143 -8.33 -2.65 25.16
C TRP A 143 -7.55 -1.32 25.13
N ASN A 144 -8.28 -0.21 24.92
CA ASN A 144 -7.76 1.15 24.81
C ASN A 144 -6.77 1.42 23.67
N LYS A 145 -6.82 0.64 22.60
CA LYS A 145 -6.03 0.88 21.39
C LYS A 145 -6.78 0.49 20.12
N TRP A 146 -6.37 1.09 19.01
CA TRP A 146 -6.77 0.63 17.68
C TRP A 146 -5.96 -0.60 17.30
N VAL A 147 -6.66 -1.64 16.89
CA VAL A 147 -6.06 -2.89 16.47
C VAL A 147 -6.44 -3.13 15.02
N GLU A 148 -5.46 -3.33 14.16
CA GLU A 148 -5.66 -3.73 12.78
C GLU A 148 -6.30 -5.13 12.74
N VAL A 149 -7.41 -5.24 12.01
CA VAL A 149 -8.19 -6.47 11.88
C VAL A 149 -8.24 -6.98 10.43
N GLY A 150 -7.81 -6.17 9.47
CA GLY A 150 -7.63 -6.60 8.09
C GLY A 150 -7.41 -5.44 7.14
N GLU A 151 -7.29 -5.76 5.86
CA GLU A 151 -7.08 -4.79 4.80
C GLU A 151 -7.99 -5.09 3.60
N VAL A 152 -8.38 -4.04 2.88
CA VAL A 152 -9.09 -4.15 1.60
C VAL A 152 -8.44 -3.19 0.61
N GLN A 153 -8.04 -3.71 -0.55
CA GLN A 153 -7.41 -2.90 -1.58
C GLN A 153 -8.38 -1.83 -2.11
N GLY A 154 -8.00 -0.56 -2.01
CA GLY A 154 -8.75 0.55 -2.59
C GLY A 154 -8.75 0.49 -4.12
N LYS A 155 -9.87 0.89 -4.72
CA LYS A 155 -10.12 0.93 -6.16
C LYS A 155 -9.38 2.09 -6.82
N GLY A 156 -9.12 3.17 -6.09
CA GLY A 156 -8.33 4.31 -6.56
C GLY A 156 -9.02 5.15 -7.64
N LYS A 157 -10.35 5.28 -7.59
CA LYS A 157 -11.12 6.04 -8.58
C LYS A 157 -11.58 7.39 -8.04
N THR A 158 -11.36 8.43 -8.82
CA THR A 158 -11.70 9.84 -8.56
C THR A 158 -12.97 10.32 -9.28
N GLY A 159 -13.46 9.58 -10.27
CA GLY A 159 -14.64 9.94 -11.07
C GLY A 159 -15.95 10.05 -10.28
N SER A 160 -17.05 10.35 -10.99
CA SER A 160 -18.37 10.66 -10.40
C SER A 160 -19.05 9.50 -9.65
N GLY A 161 -18.52 8.28 -9.73
CA GLY A 161 -19.05 7.11 -9.05
C GLY A 161 -18.46 6.90 -7.65
N GLU A 162 -19.23 6.28 -6.75
CA GLU A 162 -18.74 5.87 -5.43
C GLU A 162 -17.94 4.55 -5.51
N ASN A 163 -16.85 4.48 -4.77
CA ASN A 163 -16.15 3.24 -4.52
C ASN A 163 -16.76 2.53 -3.31
N ALA A 164 -17.40 1.39 -3.53
CA ALA A 164 -17.97 0.55 -2.49
C ALA A 164 -17.06 -0.62 -2.11
N TYR A 165 -17.04 -0.94 -0.80
CA TYR A 165 -16.25 -2.00 -0.21
C TYR A 165 -17.00 -2.70 0.91
N GLU A 166 -16.59 -3.93 1.22
CA GLU A 166 -17.09 -4.69 2.36
C GLU A 166 -15.95 -5.42 3.08
N PHE A 167 -16.12 -5.64 4.37
CA PHE A 167 -15.20 -6.42 5.20
C PHE A 167 -15.95 -7.07 6.37
N GLN A 168 -15.61 -8.32 6.69
CA GLN A 168 -16.19 -9.03 7.83
C GLN A 168 -15.31 -8.86 9.06
N VAL A 169 -15.70 -7.95 9.96
CA VAL A 169 -15.06 -7.81 11.27
C VAL A 169 -15.50 -8.97 12.17
N ILE A 170 -14.59 -9.43 13.04
CA ILE A 170 -14.93 -10.37 14.12
C ILE A 170 -15.22 -9.55 15.38
N PRO A 171 -16.49 -9.30 15.73
CA PRO A 171 -16.82 -8.48 16.88
C PRO A 171 -16.54 -9.21 18.19
N HIS A 172 -16.13 -8.47 19.22
CA HIS A 172 -16.21 -8.93 20.60
C HIS A 172 -17.63 -8.70 21.16
N SER A 173 -17.92 -9.25 22.33
CA SER A 173 -19.19 -8.99 23.01
C SER A 173 -19.34 -7.50 23.37
N GLY A 174 -20.59 -7.04 23.44
CA GLY A 174 -20.90 -5.65 23.81
C GLY A 174 -20.78 -4.65 22.66
N GLU A 175 -20.49 -3.38 23.02
CA GLU A 175 -20.27 -2.30 22.06
C GLU A 175 -18.90 -2.45 21.38
N ASN A 176 -18.88 -2.37 20.06
CA ASN A 176 -17.67 -2.38 19.24
C ASN A 176 -17.54 -1.04 18.51
N ILE A 177 -16.32 -0.59 18.30
CA ILE A 177 -16.00 0.62 17.53
C ILE A 177 -15.05 0.25 16.41
N VAL A 178 -15.38 0.64 15.18
CA VAL A 178 -14.60 0.32 13.98
C VAL A 178 -14.38 1.58 13.15
N ARG A 179 -13.24 1.66 12.48
CA ARG A 179 -12.95 2.67 11.46
C ARG A 179 -12.13 2.07 10.33
N VAL A 180 -12.05 2.79 9.22
CA VAL A 180 -11.10 2.48 8.15
C VAL A 180 -10.07 3.61 8.05
N ALA A 181 -8.85 3.26 7.66
CA ALA A 181 -7.78 4.22 7.47
C ALA A 181 -7.02 3.91 6.18
N GLN A 182 -6.29 4.88 5.65
CA GLN A 182 -5.25 4.66 4.65
C GLN A 182 -3.97 5.35 5.11
N ILE A 183 -2.83 4.80 4.72
CA ILE A 183 -1.51 5.40 4.91
C ILE A 183 -0.97 5.70 3.51
N ASP A 184 -0.55 6.93 3.27
CA ASP A 184 0.05 7.31 1.99
C ASP A 184 1.58 7.19 1.98
N HIS A 185 2.21 7.50 0.84
CA HIS A 185 3.66 7.41 0.67
C HIS A 185 4.47 8.31 1.61
N SER A 186 3.86 9.34 2.21
CA SER A 186 4.52 10.19 3.20
C SER A 186 4.51 9.59 4.61
N GLY A 187 3.80 8.47 4.80
CA GLY A 187 3.53 7.88 6.10
C GLY A 187 2.36 8.53 6.84
N ALA A 188 1.67 9.49 6.22
CA ALA A 188 0.50 10.13 6.82
C ALA A 188 -0.68 9.16 6.86
N LYS A 189 -1.20 8.92 8.07
CA LYS A 189 -2.39 8.09 8.30
C LYS A 189 -3.64 8.94 8.33
N LYS A 190 -4.56 8.69 7.41
CA LYS A 190 -5.89 9.31 7.40
C LYS A 190 -6.95 8.31 7.84
N CYS A 191 -7.67 8.63 8.90
CA CYS A 191 -8.75 7.79 9.43
C CYS A 191 -10.12 8.32 8.99
N SER A 192 -11.08 7.41 8.83
CA SER A 192 -12.51 7.75 8.72
C SER A 192 -13.09 8.21 10.06
N GLN A 193 -14.36 8.63 10.01
CA GLN A 193 -15.19 8.64 11.21
C GLN A 193 -15.33 7.24 11.78
N GLU A 194 -15.59 7.17 13.08
CA GLU A 194 -15.81 5.93 13.81
C GLU A 194 -17.27 5.49 13.69
N VAL A 195 -17.49 4.19 13.53
CA VAL A 195 -18.82 3.59 13.60
C VAL A 195 -18.91 2.65 14.79
N LYS A 196 -19.92 2.87 15.61
CA LYS A 196 -20.23 2.06 16.79
C LYS A 196 -21.37 1.11 16.49
N PHE A 197 -21.31 -0.09 17.05
CA PHE A 197 -22.40 -1.05 16.97
C PHE A 197 -22.42 -1.98 18.16
N GLN A 198 -23.62 -2.43 18.53
CA GLN A 198 -23.81 -3.47 19.52
C GLN A 198 -23.72 -4.84 18.84
N SER A 199 -22.81 -5.70 19.31
CA SER A 199 -22.65 -7.04 18.74
C SER A 199 -23.67 -8.03 19.28
N THR A 200 -24.00 -9.04 18.47
CA THR A 200 -24.73 -10.25 18.89
C THR A 200 -23.82 -11.31 19.53
N SER A 201 -22.51 -11.11 19.56
CA SER A 201 -21.55 -12.03 20.18
C SER A 201 -21.81 -12.13 21.69
N ALA A 202 -21.96 -13.37 22.17
CA ALA A 202 -22.08 -13.62 23.60
C ALA A 202 -20.75 -13.35 24.33
N PRO A 203 -20.78 -12.90 25.60
CA PRO A 203 -19.58 -12.69 26.40
C PRO A 203 -18.69 -13.92 26.45
N VAL A 204 -17.38 -13.68 26.45
CA VAL A 204 -16.38 -14.74 26.61
C VAL A 204 -15.87 -14.77 28.04
N GLU A 205 -15.70 -15.99 28.54
CA GLU A 205 -15.13 -16.28 29.85
C GLU A 205 -13.83 -17.06 29.69
N LYS A 206 -12.91 -16.83 30.63
CA LYS A 206 -11.61 -17.49 30.71
C LYS A 206 -11.66 -18.56 31.81
N ASN A 207 -11.15 -19.75 31.51
CA ASN A 207 -10.94 -20.83 32.48
C ASN A 207 -9.55 -21.46 32.28
N PRO A 208 -8.86 -21.95 33.33
CA PRO A 208 -9.20 -21.88 34.75
C PRO A 208 -8.85 -20.52 35.39
N VAL A 209 -9.36 -20.27 36.60
CA VAL A 209 -9.03 -19.08 37.42
C VAL A 209 -7.53 -19.04 37.80
N LYS A 210 -6.98 -20.19 38.25
CA LYS A 210 -5.54 -20.36 38.49
C LYS A 210 -4.93 -21.11 37.32
N VAL A 211 -4.06 -20.45 36.56
CA VAL A 211 -3.51 -21.00 35.32
C VAL A 211 -2.26 -21.82 35.63
N LYS A 212 -2.24 -23.07 35.18
CA LYS A 212 -1.04 -23.90 35.12
C LYS A 212 -0.52 -23.93 33.69
N ASP A 213 -1.21 -24.65 32.81
CA ASP A 213 -0.64 -24.99 31.51
C ASP A 213 -1.41 -24.34 30.35
N VAL A 214 -2.74 -24.25 30.46
CA VAL A 214 -3.59 -23.75 29.38
C VAL A 214 -4.67 -22.82 29.93
N ILE A 215 -4.96 -21.77 29.17
CA ILE A 215 -6.16 -20.95 29.29
C ILE A 215 -7.13 -21.37 28.18
N ASN A 216 -8.39 -21.59 28.51
CA ASN A 216 -9.48 -21.87 27.58
C ASN A 216 -10.49 -20.73 27.60
N PHE A 217 -10.99 -20.39 26.41
CA PHE A 217 -12.03 -19.40 26.22
C PHE A 217 -13.35 -20.09 25.91
N THR A 218 -14.38 -19.76 26.70
CA THR A 218 -15.70 -20.34 26.55
C THR A 218 -16.78 -19.27 26.50
N SER A 219 -17.84 -19.53 25.75
CA SER A 219 -19.06 -18.75 25.80
C SER A 219 -20.24 -19.71 25.88
N ASN A 220 -21.14 -19.49 26.84
CA ASN A 220 -22.26 -20.41 27.15
C ASN A 220 -21.81 -21.88 27.30
N GLY A 221 -20.67 -22.10 27.97
CA GLY A 221 -20.12 -23.44 28.22
C GLY A 221 -19.47 -24.13 27.01
N LYS A 222 -19.40 -23.48 25.84
CA LYS A 222 -18.75 -24.03 24.64
C LYS A 222 -17.43 -23.32 24.33
N PRO A 223 -16.39 -24.02 23.84
CA PRO A 223 -15.17 -23.37 23.37
C PRO A 223 -15.48 -22.33 22.27
N VAL A 224 -14.86 -21.16 22.36
CA VAL A 224 -15.04 -20.07 21.39
C VAL A 224 -13.70 -19.41 21.11
N GLU A 225 -13.46 -19.03 19.86
CA GLU A 225 -12.24 -18.31 19.50
C GLU A 225 -12.37 -16.82 19.83
N THR A 226 -11.32 -16.25 20.41
CA THR A 226 -11.23 -14.81 20.66
C THR A 226 -9.81 -14.32 20.43
N LYS A 227 -9.69 -13.02 20.11
CA LYS A 227 -8.39 -12.36 20.07
C LYS A 227 -7.92 -12.17 21.50
N TYR A 228 -6.65 -12.44 21.76
CA TYR A 228 -6.08 -12.30 23.09
C TYR A 228 -4.67 -11.70 23.07
N GLU A 229 -4.32 -11.03 24.17
CA GLU A 229 -2.96 -10.58 24.47
C GLU A 229 -2.68 -10.82 25.95
N ILE A 230 -1.52 -11.41 26.25
CA ILE A 230 -1.03 -11.63 27.61
C ILE A 230 0.16 -10.70 27.82
N TYR A 231 0.06 -9.91 28.89
CA TYR A 231 1.10 -9.02 29.36
C TYR A 231 1.69 -9.54 30.66
N ASP A 232 3.00 -9.40 30.83
CA ASP A 232 3.66 -9.59 32.12
C ASP A 232 3.36 -8.43 33.10
N ALA A 233 3.91 -8.50 34.31
CA ALA A 233 3.75 -7.46 35.32
C ALA A 233 4.39 -6.10 34.96
N TYR A 234 5.25 -6.07 33.94
CA TYR A 234 5.96 -4.87 33.46
C TYR A 234 5.28 -4.24 32.23
N GLY A 235 4.20 -4.85 31.72
CA GLY A 235 3.48 -4.38 30.54
C GLY A 235 4.08 -4.85 29.21
N ASN A 236 4.96 -5.85 29.21
CA ASN A 236 5.45 -6.46 27.97
C ASN A 236 4.48 -7.52 27.48
N ILE A 237 4.19 -7.54 26.17
CA ILE A 237 3.42 -8.62 25.54
C ILE A 237 4.28 -9.89 25.53
N VAL A 238 3.85 -10.92 26.25
CA VAL A 238 4.50 -12.24 26.25
C VAL A 238 3.83 -13.22 25.28
N LYS A 239 2.52 -13.07 25.04
CA LYS A 239 1.76 -13.86 24.05
C LYS A 239 0.66 -13.02 23.45
N LYS A 240 0.34 -13.24 22.18
CA LYS A 240 -0.85 -12.70 21.52
C LYS A 240 -1.31 -13.65 20.43
N GLY A 241 -2.60 -13.64 20.11
CA GLY A 241 -3.13 -14.50 19.07
C GLY A 241 -4.64 -14.42 18.93
N PHE A 242 -5.17 -15.35 18.15
CA PHE A 242 -6.60 -15.61 17.99
C PHE A 242 -6.80 -17.11 18.15
N GLY A 243 -7.72 -17.52 19.02
CA GLY A 243 -7.99 -18.94 19.24
C GLY A 243 -8.88 -19.19 20.46
N SER A 244 -9.27 -20.45 20.63
CA SER A 244 -10.11 -20.89 21.75
C SER A 244 -9.32 -21.30 23.00
N SER A 245 -8.00 -21.34 22.90
CA SER A 245 -7.11 -21.61 24.02
C SER A 245 -5.73 -20.97 23.84
N VAL A 246 -4.97 -20.90 24.93
CA VAL A 246 -3.60 -20.37 24.98
C VAL A 246 -2.72 -21.29 25.83
N ASN A 247 -1.69 -21.89 25.23
CA ASN A 247 -0.66 -22.59 25.99
C ASN A 247 0.20 -21.57 26.77
N CYS A 248 0.30 -21.79 28.07
CA CYS A 248 0.98 -21.01 29.08
C CYS A 248 2.11 -21.78 29.80
N GLU A 249 2.49 -22.98 29.36
CA GLU A 249 3.55 -23.80 29.97
C GLU A 249 4.90 -23.06 30.00
N ASN A 250 5.19 -22.33 28.92
CA ASN A 250 6.42 -21.55 28.77
C ASN A 250 6.40 -20.22 29.55
N LEU A 251 5.34 -19.92 30.31
CA LEU A 251 5.27 -18.73 31.16
C LEU A 251 5.87 -19.01 32.53
N ILE A 252 6.76 -18.13 32.98
CA ILE A 252 7.32 -18.18 34.33
C ILE A 252 6.21 -17.93 35.35
N LYS A 253 6.33 -18.52 36.55
CA LYS A 253 5.40 -18.27 37.65
C LYS A 253 5.35 -16.78 37.99
N GLY A 254 4.14 -16.24 38.14
CA GLY A 254 3.97 -14.81 38.37
C GLY A 254 2.58 -14.29 38.03
N ALA A 255 2.43 -12.98 38.12
CA ALA A 255 1.20 -12.27 37.77
C ALA A 255 1.24 -11.82 36.30
N TYR A 256 0.10 -11.96 35.62
CA TYR A 256 -0.09 -11.58 34.23
C TYR A 256 -1.43 -10.89 34.04
N TYR A 257 -1.56 -10.14 32.95
CA TYR A 257 -2.79 -9.49 32.52
C TYR A 257 -3.21 -10.05 31.17
N LEU A 258 -4.43 -10.57 31.08
CA LEU A 258 -5.00 -11.14 29.87
C LEU A 258 -6.07 -10.19 29.33
N ASN A 259 -5.81 -9.66 28.15
CA ASN A 259 -6.80 -9.02 27.31
C ASN A 259 -7.48 -10.10 26.46
N PHE A 260 -8.80 -10.15 26.47
CA PHE A 260 -9.61 -11.00 25.60
C PHE A 260 -11.01 -10.43 25.49
N ASP A 261 -11.75 -10.81 24.45
CA ASP A 261 -13.09 -10.27 24.21
C ASP A 261 -13.11 -8.73 24.27
N ASN A 262 -13.83 -8.14 25.23
CA ASN A 262 -13.90 -6.69 25.47
C ASN A 262 -13.28 -6.26 26.82
N LYS A 263 -12.55 -7.14 27.51
CA LYS A 263 -12.11 -6.93 28.90
C LYS A 263 -10.65 -7.34 29.14
N THR A 264 -10.15 -6.93 30.30
CA THR A 264 -8.82 -7.27 30.81
C THR A 264 -8.97 -7.95 32.17
N GLU A 265 -8.37 -9.12 32.33
CA GLU A 265 -8.39 -9.88 33.58
C GLU A 265 -6.97 -10.20 34.06
N LYS A 266 -6.71 -10.01 35.36
CA LYS A 266 -5.47 -10.44 35.99
C LYS A 266 -5.54 -11.94 36.30
N PHE A 267 -4.46 -12.67 36.05
CA PHE A 267 -4.33 -14.06 36.48
C PHE A 267 -2.94 -14.36 37.03
N PHE A 268 -2.83 -15.45 37.78
CA PHE A 268 -1.56 -15.94 38.32
C PHE A 268 -1.20 -17.27 37.67
N LYS A 269 0.04 -17.37 37.20
CA LYS A 269 0.66 -18.61 36.73
C LYS A 269 1.28 -19.35 37.93
N GLY A 270 0.80 -20.57 38.18
CA GLY A 270 1.28 -21.47 39.24
C GLY A 270 2.48 -22.32 38.86
#